data_AF-A0A0G0RK51-F1
#
_entry.id   AF-A0A0G0RK51-F1
#
_cell.length_a   1.000
_cell.length_b   1.000
_cell.length_c   1.000
_cell.angle_alpha   90.00
_cell.angle_beta   90.00
_cell.angle_gamma   90.00
#
_symmetry.space_group_name_H-M   'P 1'
#
loop_
_entity.id
_entity.type
_entity.pdbx_description
1 polymer ?
#
loop_
_entity_poly.entity_id
_entity_poly.type
_entity_poly.pdbx_seq_one_letter_code
_entity_poly.pdbx_strand_id
1 'polypeptide(L)'
;MSIKDLFLKIKGECWNSIFLFNHRTKTAFRGDFFTAVVIILVAFAGFGLGRLSALEGKKMPILIERSSSSLSSTNEAIPNKNTVSIKTTQNPSEKSFVAAKSGTKYYFPWCGGVSRIKEENKIWFASETEATKAGYQPAANCKGLK
;
A
#
# COMPACT_ATOMS: atom_id res chain seq x y z
N MET A 1 13.27 -44.01 -12.03
CA MET A 1 11.92 -43.76 -11.50
C MET A 1 11.26 -42.69 -12.37
N SER A 2 10.16 -42.99 -13.04
CA SER A 2 9.61 -42.14 -14.11
C SER A 2 8.59 -41.14 -13.55
N ILE A 3 8.51 -39.94 -14.12
CA ILE A 3 7.51 -38.90 -13.78
C ILE A 3 6.07 -39.45 -13.91
N LYS A 4 5.88 -40.51 -14.71
CA LYS A 4 4.61 -41.22 -14.86
C LYS A 4 4.16 -41.90 -13.55
N ASP A 5 5.09 -42.39 -12.73
CA ASP A 5 4.79 -43.04 -11.45
C ASP A 5 4.36 -42.03 -10.37
N LEU A 6 4.88 -40.80 -10.44
CA LEU A 6 4.47 -39.68 -9.58
C LEU A 6 3.04 -39.22 -9.87
N PHE A 7 2.65 -39.16 -11.15
CA PHE A 7 1.29 -38.78 -11.54
C PHE A 7 0.22 -39.80 -11.15
N LEU A 8 0.56 -41.09 -11.15
CA LEU A 8 -0.34 -42.15 -10.70
C LEU A 8 -0.59 -42.09 -9.18
N LYS A 9 0.43 -41.75 -8.40
CA LYS A 9 0.30 -41.64 -6.93
C LYS A 9 -0.52 -40.41 -6.49
N ILE A 10 -0.44 -39.31 -7.23
CA ILE A 10 -1.24 -38.11 -6.98
C ILE A 10 -2.72 -38.33 -7.36
N LYS A 11 -3.03 -39.07 -8.44
CA LYS A 11 -4.42 -39.33 -8.85
C LYS A 11 -5.19 -40.25 -7.88
N GLY A 12 -4.53 -41.22 -7.24
CA GLY A 12 -5.18 -42.16 -6.32
C GLY A 12 -5.53 -41.55 -4.95
N GLU A 13 -4.64 -40.76 -4.37
CA GLU A 13 -4.79 -40.20 -3.02
C GLU A 13 -5.64 -38.91 -3.01
N CYS A 14 -5.64 -38.14 -4.11
CA CYS A 14 -6.36 -36.87 -4.17
C CYS A 14 -7.85 -37.04 -4.50
N TRP A 15 -8.25 -38.16 -5.13
CA TRP A 15 -9.66 -38.40 -5.44
C TRP A 15 -10.48 -38.74 -4.19
N ASN A 16 -9.94 -39.50 -3.25
CA ASN A 16 -10.65 -39.84 -2.01
C ASN A 16 -10.81 -38.65 -1.03
N SER A 17 -9.90 -37.68 -1.05
CA SER A 17 -10.03 -36.47 -0.21
C SER A 17 -11.04 -35.47 -0.79
N ILE A 18 -11.07 -35.30 -2.13
CA ILE A 18 -12.09 -34.47 -2.79
C ILE A 18 -13.49 -35.10 -2.75
N PHE A 19 -13.59 -36.43 -2.80
CA PHE A 19 -14.90 -37.11 -2.78
C PHE A 19 -15.53 -37.21 -1.39
N LEU A 20 -14.74 -37.14 -0.31
CA LEU A 20 -15.30 -37.06 1.05
C LEU A 20 -15.73 -35.65 1.48
N PHE A 21 -15.38 -34.61 0.73
CA PHE A 21 -15.86 -33.25 1.02
C PHE A 21 -17.17 -32.88 0.29
N ASN A 22 -17.60 -33.68 -0.68
CA ASN A 22 -18.64 -33.27 -1.64
C ASN A 22 -19.97 -34.04 -1.53
N HIS A 23 -20.28 -34.67 -0.38
CA HIS A 23 -21.50 -35.48 -0.26
C HIS A 23 -22.38 -35.22 0.97
N ARG A 24 -22.44 -33.99 1.50
CA ARG A 24 -23.56 -33.64 2.41
C ARG A 24 -23.88 -32.16 2.57
N THR A 25 -23.93 -31.38 1.49
CA THR A 25 -24.66 -30.11 1.49
C THR A 25 -26.16 -30.38 1.28
N LYS A 26 -26.78 -31.12 2.22
CA LYS A 26 -28.23 -31.20 2.30
C LYS A 26 -28.70 -29.96 3.07
N THR A 27 -29.37 -29.12 2.32
CA THR A 27 -29.87 -27.81 2.70
C THR A 27 -30.75 -27.84 3.95
N ALA A 28 -30.33 -27.14 5.00
CA ALA A 28 -31.20 -26.62 6.04
C ALA A 28 -31.29 -25.10 5.81
N PHE A 29 -32.32 -24.72 5.04
CA PHE A 29 -32.53 -23.44 4.33
C PHE A 29 -32.33 -22.12 5.12
N ARG A 30 -32.14 -22.16 6.45
CA ARG A 30 -31.84 -20.98 7.29
C ARG A 30 -30.38 -20.92 7.77
N GLY A 31 -29.76 -22.07 8.00
CA GLY A 31 -28.34 -22.18 8.37
C GLY A 31 -27.41 -22.11 7.16
N ASP A 32 -27.88 -22.55 6.00
CA ASP A 32 -27.06 -22.56 4.77
C ASP A 32 -26.72 -21.14 4.30
N PHE A 33 -27.66 -20.20 4.41
CA PHE A 33 -27.39 -18.79 4.06
C PHE A 33 -26.37 -18.18 5.01
N PHE A 34 -26.50 -18.41 6.33
CA PHE A 34 -25.52 -17.97 7.31
C PHE A 34 -24.13 -18.56 7.02
N THR A 35 -24.09 -19.85 6.69
CA THR A 35 -22.85 -20.56 6.35
C THR A 35 -22.22 -20.01 5.07
N ALA A 36 -23.02 -19.76 4.03
CA ALA A 36 -22.57 -19.16 2.78
C ALA A 36 -22.01 -17.74 3.01
N VAL A 37 -22.69 -16.91 3.81
CA VAL A 37 -22.20 -15.57 4.18
C VAL A 37 -20.88 -15.65 4.94
N VAL A 38 -20.75 -16.56 5.90
CA VAL A 38 -19.50 -16.75 6.66
C VAL A 38 -18.36 -17.19 5.73
N ILE A 39 -18.59 -18.13 4.82
CA ILE A 39 -17.58 -18.56 3.84
C ILE A 39 -17.13 -17.38 2.96
N ILE A 40 -18.09 -16.58 2.48
CA ILE A 40 -17.80 -15.38 1.69
C ILE A 40 -16.97 -14.38 2.50
N LEU A 41 -17.33 -14.14 3.77
CA LEU A 41 -16.63 -13.20 4.64
C LEU A 41 -15.20 -13.63 4.94
N VAL A 42 -14.99 -14.92 5.20
CA VAL A 42 -13.66 -15.52 5.39
C VAL A 42 -12.83 -15.44 4.12
N ALA A 43 -13.44 -15.67 2.95
CA ALA A 43 -12.77 -15.55 1.65
C ALA A 43 -12.30 -14.11 1.39
N PHE A 44 -13.17 -13.11 1.61
CA PHE A 44 -12.80 -11.69 1.46
C PHE A 44 -11.75 -11.24 2.47
N ALA A 45 -11.84 -11.69 3.73
CA ALA A 45 -10.83 -11.41 4.74
C ALA A 45 -9.48 -11.99 4.31
N GLY A 46 -9.42 -13.29 3.97
CA GLY A 46 -8.20 -13.95 3.51
C GLY A 46 -7.60 -13.32 2.25
N PHE A 47 -8.45 -12.98 1.27
CA PHE A 47 -8.03 -12.30 0.04
C PHE A 47 -7.48 -10.89 0.33
N GLY A 48 -8.15 -10.12 1.19
CA GLY A 48 -7.70 -8.79 1.61
C GLY A 48 -6.33 -8.83 2.29
N LEU A 49 -6.13 -9.75 3.24
CA LEU A 49 -4.84 -9.96 3.90
C LEU A 49 -3.76 -10.46 2.92
N GLY A 50 -4.10 -11.37 2.00
CA GLY A 50 -3.17 -11.87 0.98
C GLY A 50 -2.70 -10.76 0.03
N ARG A 51 -3.61 -9.88 -0.38
CA ARG A 51 -3.28 -8.69 -1.20
C ARG A 51 -2.38 -7.72 -0.43
N LEU A 52 -2.55 -7.60 0.88
CA LEU A 52 -1.71 -6.75 1.73
C LEU A 52 -0.29 -7.33 1.88
N SER A 53 -0.17 -8.65 2.08
CA SER A 53 1.12 -9.36 2.16
C SER A 53 1.94 -9.26 0.86
N ALA A 54 1.27 -9.23 -0.30
CA ALA A 54 1.93 -9.06 -1.60
C ALA A 54 2.56 -7.67 -1.81
N LEU A 55 2.15 -6.64 -1.05
CA LEU A 55 2.73 -5.30 -1.13
C LEU A 55 4.07 -5.19 -0.39
N GLU A 56 4.33 -6.09 0.57
CA GLU A 56 5.57 -6.12 1.37
C GLU A 56 6.76 -6.72 0.59
N GLY A 57 6.51 -7.40 -0.53
CA GLY A 57 7.50 -8.16 -1.30
C GLY A 57 8.33 -7.34 -2.30
N LYS A 58 8.04 -6.04 -2.49
CA LYS A 58 8.77 -5.19 -3.45
C LYS A 58 9.95 -4.43 -2.83
N LYS A 59 10.67 -5.06 -1.91
CA LYS A 59 11.98 -4.56 -1.46
C LYS A 59 12.99 -4.90 -2.55
N MET A 60 13.15 -4.01 -3.53
CA MET A 60 14.16 -4.18 -4.57
C MET A 60 15.54 -4.19 -3.88
N PRO A 61 16.35 -5.24 -4.06
CA PRO A 61 17.72 -5.24 -3.55
C PRO A 61 18.49 -4.13 -4.27
N ILE A 62 18.96 -3.15 -3.50
CA ILE A 62 19.85 -2.11 -4.00
C ILE A 62 21.21 -2.76 -4.32
N LEU A 63 21.46 -3.02 -5.61
CA LEU A 63 22.78 -3.42 -6.09
C LEU A 63 23.61 -2.15 -6.25
N ILE A 64 24.61 -1.96 -5.37
CA ILE A 64 25.58 -0.89 -5.49
C ILE A 64 26.59 -1.31 -6.56
N GLU A 65 26.38 -0.89 -7.81
CA GLU A 65 27.37 -0.99 -8.88
C GLU A 65 28.50 0.02 -8.56
N ARG A 66 29.55 -0.44 -7.89
CA ARG A 66 30.75 0.35 -7.66
C ARG A 66 31.48 0.48 -9.00
N SER A 67 31.21 1.56 -9.75
CA SER A 67 32.01 1.90 -10.92
C SER A 67 33.45 2.12 -10.48
N SER A 68 34.30 1.15 -10.80
CA SER A 68 35.72 1.17 -10.56
C SER A 68 36.38 2.21 -11.44
N SER A 69 36.69 3.38 -10.89
CA SER A 69 37.76 4.23 -11.40
C SER A 69 38.66 4.67 -10.25
N SER A 70 39.49 3.73 -9.78
CA SER A 70 40.96 3.83 -9.72
C SER A 70 41.55 3.06 -8.53
N LEU A 71 42.07 1.88 -8.85
CA LEU A 71 43.39 1.36 -8.49
C LEU A 71 43.80 1.29 -7.00
N SER A 72 43.94 0.03 -6.57
CA SER A 72 45.12 -0.54 -5.89
C SER A 72 45.69 0.12 -4.63
N SER A 73 45.71 -0.73 -3.59
CA SER A 73 46.79 -0.92 -2.60
C SER A 73 46.67 -0.23 -1.24
N THR A 74 46.52 -1.12 -0.25
CA THR A 74 47.24 -1.17 1.04
C THR A 74 46.70 -0.37 2.24
N ASN A 75 46.39 -1.16 3.27
CA ASN A 75 46.38 -0.93 4.72
C ASN A 75 46.91 0.42 5.23
N GLU A 76 46.12 1.12 6.05
CA GLU A 76 46.42 1.45 7.47
C GLU A 76 45.50 2.57 8.01
N ALA A 77 45.19 2.45 9.30
CA ALA A 77 44.85 3.49 10.29
C ALA A 77 43.65 4.46 10.10
N ILE A 78 42.86 4.51 11.18
CA ILE A 78 41.81 5.46 11.62
C ILE A 78 42.44 6.87 11.86
N PRO A 79 41.72 7.94 12.26
CA PRO A 79 40.49 8.63 11.84
C PRO A 79 40.80 10.05 11.25
N ASN A 80 39.77 10.82 10.86
CA ASN A 80 39.48 12.19 11.36
C ASN A 80 38.83 13.14 10.32
N LYS A 81 37.80 13.82 10.83
CA LYS A 81 37.34 15.19 10.58
C LYS A 81 36.79 15.64 9.21
N ASN A 82 35.62 16.22 9.40
CA ASN A 82 35.12 17.49 8.85
C ASN A 82 34.25 17.45 7.58
N THR A 83 32.96 17.65 7.87
CA THR A 83 32.15 18.78 7.37
C THR A 83 31.88 18.80 5.87
N VAL A 84 30.60 18.70 5.52
CA VAL A 84 29.81 19.85 5.05
C VAL A 84 28.37 19.38 4.83
N SER A 85 27.46 20.14 5.45
CA SER A 85 26.02 20.13 5.20
C SER A 85 25.74 20.50 3.74
N ILE A 86 25.00 19.66 3.03
CA ILE A 86 24.28 20.08 1.82
C ILE A 86 22.80 19.86 2.06
N LYS A 87 22.08 20.98 2.16
CA LYS A 87 20.64 21.09 2.00
C LYS A 87 20.24 20.52 0.63
N THR A 88 19.21 19.68 0.61
CA THR A 88 18.39 19.49 -0.60
C THR A 88 16.93 19.74 -0.25
N THR A 89 16.54 20.98 -0.55
CA THR A 89 15.22 21.42 -0.99
C THR A 89 14.37 20.28 -1.56
N GLN A 90 13.23 19.98 -0.94
CA GLN A 90 12.12 19.32 -1.62
C GLN A 90 11.01 20.34 -1.84
N ASN A 91 10.94 20.73 -3.11
CA ASN A 91 9.94 21.53 -3.78
C ASN A 91 8.51 21.01 -3.47
N PRO A 92 7.56 21.85 -3.00
CA PRO A 92 6.17 21.45 -2.79
C PRO A 92 5.39 21.58 -4.11
N SER A 93 5.84 20.89 -5.16
CA SER A 93 5.28 21.02 -6.50
C SER A 93 4.69 19.73 -7.05
N GLU A 94 4.08 18.94 -6.16
CA GLU A 94 2.84 18.26 -6.52
C GLU A 94 1.76 19.00 -5.73
N LYS A 95 1.12 19.99 -6.38
CA LYS A 95 0.16 20.92 -5.76
C LYS A 95 -1.16 20.21 -5.44
N SER A 96 -1.11 19.20 -4.58
CA SER A 96 -2.30 18.55 -4.07
C SER A 96 -2.93 19.47 -3.03
N PHE A 97 -4.16 19.91 -3.26
CA PHE A 97 -4.93 20.71 -2.30
C PHE A 97 -5.84 19.79 -1.50
N VAL A 98 -5.95 20.05 -0.21
CA VAL A 98 -6.78 19.26 0.70
C VAL A 98 -7.94 20.10 1.19
N ALA A 99 -9.17 19.60 1.06
CA ALA A 99 -10.33 20.16 1.72
C ALA A 99 -10.97 19.16 2.69
N ALA A 100 -11.76 19.66 3.63
CA ALA A 100 -12.63 18.83 4.45
C ALA A 100 -13.99 18.65 3.77
N LYS A 101 -14.53 17.44 3.77
CA LYS A 101 -15.91 17.14 3.31
C LYS A 101 -16.98 17.95 4.05
N SER A 102 -16.73 18.27 5.33
CA SER A 102 -17.60 19.11 6.16
C SER A 102 -17.24 20.59 6.13
N GLY A 103 -16.14 20.97 5.47
CA GLY A 103 -15.64 22.34 5.44
C GLY A 103 -15.98 23.05 4.14
N THR A 104 -15.75 24.35 4.13
CA THR A 104 -15.88 25.21 2.93
C THR A 104 -14.53 25.72 2.44
N LYS A 105 -13.42 25.25 3.04
CA LYS A 105 -12.08 25.77 2.77
C LYS A 105 -11.12 24.66 2.32
N TYR A 106 -10.22 24.99 1.40
CA TYR A 106 -9.11 24.13 1.00
C TYR A 106 -7.77 24.68 1.53
N TYR A 107 -6.82 23.77 1.71
CA TYR A 107 -5.55 23.97 2.38
C TYR A 107 -4.43 23.26 1.61
N PHE A 108 -3.18 23.60 1.90
CA PHE A 108 -2.05 22.78 1.50
C PHE A 108 -1.86 21.56 2.43
N PRO A 109 -1.22 20.47 1.97
CA PRO A 109 -1.02 19.25 2.77
C PRO A 109 -0.17 19.48 4.02
N TRP A 110 0.74 20.46 3.95
CA TRP A 110 1.63 20.87 5.04
C TRP A 110 0.99 21.88 6.01
N CYS A 111 -0.23 22.32 5.71
CA CYS A 111 -0.89 23.36 6.48
C CYS A 111 -1.43 22.79 7.80
N GLY A 112 -1.16 23.46 8.92
CA GLY A 112 -1.61 23.00 10.25
C GLY A 112 -3.13 22.85 10.40
N GLY A 113 -3.93 23.50 9.54
CA GLY A 113 -5.38 23.29 9.46
C GLY A 113 -5.77 21.87 9.04
N VAL A 114 -4.94 21.19 8.24
CA VAL A 114 -5.21 19.83 7.72
C VAL A 114 -5.06 18.77 8.80
N SER A 115 -4.18 18.97 9.79
CA SER A 115 -3.97 18.02 10.90
C SER A 115 -5.20 17.84 11.78
N ARG A 116 -6.14 18.79 11.77
CA ARG A 116 -7.40 18.72 12.53
C ARG A 116 -8.52 17.98 11.77
N ILE A 117 -8.33 17.72 10.49
CA ILE A 117 -9.30 17.05 9.63
C ILE A 117 -9.05 15.55 9.74
N LYS A 118 -10.08 14.78 10.13
CA LYS A 118 -10.03 13.31 10.10
C LYS A 118 -9.77 12.81 8.68
N GLU A 119 -9.01 11.75 8.53
CA GLU A 119 -8.63 11.19 7.22
C GLU A 119 -9.84 10.81 6.37
N GLU A 120 -10.89 10.27 6.99
CA GLU A 120 -12.18 9.96 6.36
C GLU A 120 -12.90 11.16 5.71
N ASN A 121 -12.54 12.37 6.13
CA ASN A 121 -13.15 13.62 5.66
C ASN A 121 -12.21 14.43 4.76
N LYS A 122 -11.01 13.91 4.41
CA LYS A 122 -10.07 14.61 3.52
C LYS A 122 -10.44 14.37 2.06
N ILE A 123 -10.56 15.45 1.30
CA ILE A 123 -10.77 15.44 -0.15
C ILE A 123 -9.53 16.06 -0.78
N TRP A 124 -8.96 15.38 -1.78
CA TRP A 124 -7.76 15.81 -2.47
C TRP A 124 -8.13 16.34 -3.87
N PHE A 125 -7.58 17.49 -4.21
CA PHE A 125 -7.73 18.12 -5.52
C PHE A 125 -6.37 18.26 -6.18
N ALA A 126 -6.33 18.10 -7.50
CA ALA A 126 -5.10 18.23 -8.27
C ALA A 126 -4.74 19.70 -8.55
N SER A 127 -5.72 20.61 -8.45
CA SER A 127 -5.57 22.03 -8.73
C SER A 127 -6.47 22.89 -7.84
N GLU A 128 -6.02 24.12 -7.57
CA GLU A 128 -6.79 25.17 -6.90
C GLU A 128 -8.07 25.49 -7.66
N THR A 129 -8.00 25.51 -8.99
CA THR A 129 -9.16 25.79 -9.86
C THR A 129 -10.25 24.74 -9.71
N GLU A 130 -9.88 23.48 -9.43
CA GLU A 130 -10.81 22.39 -9.21
C GLU A 130 -11.51 22.54 -7.85
N ALA A 131 -10.74 22.87 -6.80
CA ALA A 131 -11.27 23.13 -5.47
C ALA A 131 -12.25 24.33 -5.47
N THR A 132 -11.90 25.41 -6.16
CA THR A 132 -12.77 26.60 -6.27
C THR A 132 -14.02 26.31 -7.08
N LYS A 133 -13.93 25.54 -8.18
CA LYS A 133 -15.12 25.08 -8.93
C LYS A 133 -16.04 24.20 -8.09
N ALA A 134 -15.46 23.39 -7.19
CA ALA A 134 -16.21 22.60 -6.23
C ALA A 134 -16.80 23.43 -5.07
N GLY A 135 -16.61 24.76 -5.06
CA GLY A 135 -17.18 25.68 -4.07
C GLY A 135 -16.33 25.88 -2.81
N TYR A 136 -15.08 25.42 -2.80
CA TYR A 136 -14.17 25.62 -1.67
C TYR A 136 -13.38 26.91 -1.81
N GLN A 137 -13.21 27.63 -0.70
CA GLN A 137 -12.48 28.89 -0.62
C GLN A 137 -11.05 28.70 -0.09
N PRO A 138 -10.11 29.60 -0.43
CA PRO A 138 -8.77 29.56 0.14
C PRO A 138 -8.81 29.71 1.66
N ALA A 139 -8.05 28.88 2.36
CA ALA A 139 -7.89 29.00 3.80
C ALA A 139 -7.02 30.20 4.18
N ALA A 140 -7.62 31.22 4.80
CA ALA A 140 -6.93 32.42 5.28
C ALA A 140 -5.83 32.13 6.34
N ASN A 141 -5.95 31.01 7.06
CA ASN A 141 -4.96 30.56 8.03
C ASN A 141 -3.82 29.75 7.41
N CYS A 142 -3.80 29.58 6.09
CA CYS A 142 -2.77 28.85 5.38
C CYS A 142 -1.80 29.82 4.69
N LYS A 143 -0.51 29.72 5.02
CA LYS A 143 0.50 30.64 4.48
C LYS A 143 0.71 30.33 2.99
N GLY A 144 0.40 31.28 2.11
CA GLY A 144 0.55 31.11 0.66
C GLY A 144 -0.76 30.87 -0.11
N LEU A 145 -1.91 30.81 0.57
CA LEU A 145 -3.24 30.98 -0.04
C LEU A 145 -3.73 32.38 0.29
N LYS A 146 -3.94 33.23 -0.72
CA LYS A 146 -4.49 34.59 -0.59
C LYS A 146 -5.44 34.88 -1.74
#